data_AF-E6VZ17-F1
#
_entry.id   AF-E6VZ17-F1
#
_cell.length_a   1.000
_cell.length_b   1.000
_cell.length_c   1.000
_cell.angle_alpha   90.00
_cell.angle_beta   90.00
_cell.angle_gamma   90.00
#
_symmetry.space_group_name_H-M   'P 1'
#
loop_
_entity.id
_entity.type
_entity.pdbx_description
1 polymer ?
#
loop_
_entity_poly.entity_id
_entity_poly.type
_entity_poly.pdbx_seq_one_letter_code
_entity_poly.pdbx_strand_id
1 'polypeptide(L)'
;MLLSFPHMHPILFPAAPVPGLRFFDPGMTEAVSENGFRPEGLPLDPRTAASLIRDCISFGEQFKDPAEMAYFGATTPDEFYDGTPSSIQAQLLQRFGDGEGAVEERAAKAARAQAQFVLLLGWFFEEKMIELQGLEQGVRDSWRSMDTTLGLDDEDRGEERMVTLGQAHSHIGGVPDGQAIPLPWQRMVEALPVFLPGDAVLVCADQGIIASWLADGLPFELADPGLGLPHGARAATLPAWRLAGRRKASEAMPAADRDLCVAIIS
;
A
#
# COMPACT_ATOMS: atom_id res chain seq x y z
N MET A 1 -10.88 16.70 -5.26
CA MET A 1 -9.41 16.58 -5.00
C MET A 1 -8.83 15.36 -5.73
N LEU A 2 -7.60 15.41 -6.28
CA LEU A 2 -6.93 14.22 -6.88
C LEU A 2 -5.96 13.56 -5.89
N LEU A 3 -6.06 12.25 -5.72
CA LEU A 3 -5.23 11.50 -4.77
C LEU A 3 -4.67 10.22 -5.42
N SER A 4 -3.37 9.98 -5.30
CA SER A 4 -2.71 8.78 -5.82
C SER A 4 -3.22 7.51 -5.13
N PHE A 5 -3.44 6.46 -5.93
CA PHE A 5 -3.77 5.11 -5.46
C PHE A 5 -3.07 4.04 -6.34
N PRO A 6 -2.52 2.97 -5.76
CA PRO A 6 -2.38 2.70 -4.32
C PRO A 6 -1.22 3.47 -3.68
N HIS A 7 -0.33 4.03 -4.50
CA HIS A 7 0.95 4.56 -4.02
C HIS A 7 0.80 5.81 -3.15
N MET A 8 1.42 5.77 -1.97
CA MET A 8 1.52 6.89 -1.02
C MET A 8 2.85 7.65 -1.12
N HIS A 9 3.84 7.11 -1.82
CA HIS A 9 5.10 7.80 -2.13
C HIS A 9 5.17 8.24 -3.60
N PRO A 10 5.53 9.51 -3.87
CA PRO A 10 5.64 10.02 -5.24
C PRO A 10 6.62 9.25 -6.13
N ILE A 11 7.72 8.74 -5.56
CA ILE A 11 8.75 8.00 -6.30
C ILE A 11 8.23 6.66 -6.85
N LEU A 12 7.16 6.10 -6.26
CA LEU A 12 6.56 4.84 -6.68
C LEU A 12 5.41 5.03 -7.68
N PHE A 13 5.03 6.27 -7.99
CA PHE A 13 3.95 6.53 -8.93
C PHE A 13 4.38 6.19 -10.37
N PRO A 14 3.73 5.24 -11.06
CA PRO A 14 4.26 4.66 -12.30
C PRO A 14 3.91 5.46 -13.57
N ALA A 15 3.44 6.70 -13.44
CA ALA A 15 3.01 7.54 -14.56
C ALA A 15 3.61 8.94 -14.51
N ALA A 16 3.43 9.70 -15.59
CA ALA A 16 3.84 11.09 -15.65
C ALA A 16 3.12 11.92 -14.56
N PRO A 17 3.77 12.98 -14.03
CA PRO A 17 3.17 13.84 -13.01
C PRO A 17 1.81 14.39 -13.44
N VAL A 18 0.79 14.17 -12.61
CA VAL A 18 -0.56 14.71 -12.82
C VAL A 18 -0.69 16.01 -12.02
N PRO A 19 -1.02 17.16 -12.64
CA PRO A 19 -1.19 18.42 -11.93
C PRO A 19 -2.23 18.33 -10.80
N GLY A 20 -1.85 18.77 -9.60
CA GLY A 20 -2.74 18.74 -8.44
C GLY A 20 -2.92 17.37 -7.78
N LEU A 21 -2.21 16.33 -8.25
CA LEU A 21 -2.17 15.02 -7.60
C LEU A 21 -1.48 15.13 -6.24
N ARG A 22 -2.15 14.59 -5.21
CA ARG A 22 -1.60 14.44 -3.87
C ARG A 22 -1.38 12.98 -3.53
N PHE A 23 -0.62 12.71 -2.50
CA PHE A 23 -0.32 11.38 -2.00
C PHE A 23 -0.85 11.21 -0.59
N PHE A 24 -1.54 10.10 -0.31
CA PHE A 24 -2.15 9.91 0.99
C PHE A 24 -1.08 9.76 2.07
N ASP A 25 -1.21 10.52 3.15
CA ASP A 25 -0.32 10.49 4.30
C ASP A 25 -1.09 9.93 5.51
N PRO A 26 -0.80 8.68 5.93
CA PRO A 26 -1.48 8.02 7.05
C PRO A 26 -1.00 8.50 8.43
N GLY A 27 -0.10 9.49 8.50
CA GLY A 27 0.36 10.10 9.75
C GLY A 27 1.55 9.38 10.40
N MET A 28 2.42 8.75 9.61
CA MET A 28 3.61 8.07 10.14
C MET A 28 4.72 9.03 10.58
N THR A 29 4.87 10.15 9.88
CA THR A 29 5.89 11.18 10.14
C THR A 29 5.28 12.41 10.83
N GLU A 30 6.10 13.21 11.53
CA GLU A 30 5.60 14.46 12.13
C GLU A 30 5.27 15.52 11.06
N ALA A 31 6.12 15.66 10.04
CA ALA A 31 5.92 16.60 8.94
C ALA A 31 5.12 15.98 7.79
N VAL A 32 4.15 16.74 7.28
CA VAL A 32 3.41 16.42 6.05
C VAL A 32 4.31 16.74 4.86
N SER A 33 4.37 15.82 3.89
CA SER A 33 5.11 16.06 2.65
C SER A 33 4.46 17.17 1.80
N GLU A 34 5.24 17.83 0.95
CA GLU A 34 4.76 18.96 0.13
C GLU A 34 3.54 18.60 -0.75
N ASN A 35 3.53 17.38 -1.29
CA ASN A 35 2.42 16.82 -2.07
C ASN A 35 1.55 15.86 -1.25
N GLY A 36 1.66 15.88 0.07
CA GLY A 36 0.93 15.00 0.98
C GLY A 36 -0.49 15.46 1.24
N PHE A 37 -1.41 14.51 1.35
CA PHE A 37 -2.74 14.71 1.90
C PHE A 37 -2.86 13.92 3.21
N ARG A 38 -2.78 14.65 4.33
CA ARG A 38 -3.04 14.09 5.66
C ARG A 38 -4.47 14.40 6.10
N PRO A 39 -5.32 13.38 6.32
CA PRO A 39 -6.66 13.59 6.87
C PRO A 39 -6.62 14.23 8.26
N GLU A 40 -7.61 15.05 8.58
CA GLU A 40 -7.78 15.57 9.93
C GLU A 40 -8.30 14.49 10.90
N GLY A 41 -7.89 14.58 12.17
CA GLY A 41 -8.39 13.69 13.23
C GLY A 41 -8.02 12.22 13.01
N LEU A 42 -6.77 11.95 12.64
CA LEU A 42 -6.23 10.59 12.64
C LEU A 42 -6.21 10.03 14.09
N PRO A 43 -6.78 8.84 14.33
CA PRO A 43 -6.89 8.28 15.69
C PRO A 43 -5.57 7.81 16.29
N LEU A 44 -4.57 7.46 15.47
CA LEU A 44 -3.23 7.08 15.89
C LEU A 44 -2.27 8.24 15.64
N ASP A 45 -1.58 8.66 16.70
CA ASP A 45 -0.49 9.62 16.60
C ASP A 45 0.79 8.93 16.03
N PRO A 46 1.76 9.69 15.50
CA PRO A 46 2.96 9.14 14.88
C PRO A 46 3.77 8.18 15.78
N ARG A 47 3.84 8.44 17.10
CA ARG A 47 4.59 7.59 18.03
C ARG A 47 3.87 6.26 18.24
N THR A 48 2.55 6.30 18.41
CA THR A 48 1.73 5.10 18.51
C THR A 48 1.76 4.28 17.21
N ALA A 49 1.64 4.94 16.06
CA ALA A 49 1.75 4.30 14.75
C ALA A 49 3.09 3.56 14.59
N ALA A 50 4.20 4.22 14.92
CA ALA A 50 5.53 3.63 14.87
C ALA A 50 5.72 2.43 15.81
N SER A 51 5.13 2.47 17.02
CA SER A 51 5.14 1.34 17.96
C SER A 51 4.39 0.14 17.37
N LEU A 52 3.18 0.35 16.86
CA LEU A 52 2.35 -0.74 16.33
C LEU A 52 2.97 -1.39 15.10
N ILE A 53 3.59 -0.60 14.21
CA ILE A 53 4.31 -1.14 13.06
C ILE A 53 5.50 -1.99 13.52
N ARG A 54 6.26 -1.54 14.54
CA ARG A 54 7.35 -2.33 15.12
C ARG A 54 6.85 -3.64 15.71
N ASP A 55 5.75 -3.60 16.46
CA ASP A 55 5.16 -4.79 17.05
C ASP A 55 4.69 -5.78 15.98
N CYS A 56 4.13 -5.29 14.87
CA CYS A 56 3.81 -6.09 13.68
C CYS A 56 5.03 -6.79 13.07
N ILE A 57 6.13 -6.06 12.89
CA ILE A 57 7.36 -6.61 12.31
C ILE A 57 7.94 -7.67 13.25
N SER A 58 8.07 -7.34 14.53
CA SER A 58 8.60 -8.28 15.55
C SER A 58 7.72 -9.51 15.73
N PHE A 59 6.42 -9.42 15.44
CA PHE A 59 5.54 -10.58 15.37
C PHE A 59 5.81 -11.43 14.13
N GLY A 60 5.96 -10.81 12.96
CA GLY A 60 6.31 -11.52 11.71
C GLY A 60 7.65 -12.26 11.80
N GLU A 61 8.66 -11.66 12.45
CA GLU A 61 9.99 -12.26 12.66
C GLU A 61 9.97 -13.53 13.55
N GLN A 62 8.89 -13.78 14.30
CA GLN A 62 8.77 -14.98 15.13
C GLN A 62 8.48 -16.25 14.31
N PHE A 63 8.01 -16.09 13.07
CA PHE A 63 7.72 -17.20 12.18
C PHE A 63 8.96 -17.56 11.35
N LYS A 64 9.35 -18.83 11.37
CA LYS A 64 10.53 -19.33 10.65
C LYS A 64 10.24 -19.66 9.19
N ASP A 65 8.97 -19.87 8.84
CA ASP A 65 8.53 -20.21 7.49
C ASP A 65 7.47 -19.19 7.00
N PRO A 66 7.74 -18.44 5.91
CA PRO A 66 6.76 -17.57 5.28
C PRO A 66 5.45 -18.27 4.87
N ALA A 67 5.48 -19.58 4.62
CA ALA A 67 4.28 -20.36 4.31
C ALA A 67 3.35 -20.56 5.52
N GLU A 68 3.90 -20.66 6.75
CA GLU A 68 3.11 -20.67 7.98
C GLU A 68 2.41 -19.32 8.17
N MET A 69 3.08 -18.22 7.86
CA MET A 69 2.50 -16.87 7.88
C MET A 69 1.42 -16.69 6.80
N ALA A 70 1.65 -17.17 5.57
CA ALA A 70 0.67 -17.11 4.49
C ALA A 70 -0.59 -17.95 4.78
N TYR A 71 -0.46 -19.06 5.50
CA TYR A 71 -1.61 -19.87 5.96
C TYR A 71 -2.53 -19.07 6.91
N PHE A 72 -1.99 -18.17 7.73
CA PHE A 72 -2.80 -17.25 8.55
C PHE A 72 -3.39 -16.06 7.75
N GLY A 73 -2.76 -15.68 6.63
CA GLY A 73 -3.24 -14.60 5.76
C GLY A 73 -4.20 -15.04 4.65
N ALA A 74 -4.22 -16.34 4.31
CA ALA A 74 -5.02 -16.93 3.23
C ALA A 74 -6.36 -17.52 3.69
N THR A 75 -6.57 -17.67 5.00
CA THR A 75 -7.91 -17.85 5.57
C THR A 75 -8.74 -16.62 5.22
N THR A 76 -10.02 -16.84 4.94
CA THR A 76 -10.85 -15.92 4.14
C THR A 76 -10.84 -14.47 4.63
N PRO A 77 -11.15 -13.47 3.76
CA PRO A 77 -11.11 -12.04 4.12
C PRO A 77 -11.92 -11.64 5.35
N ASP A 78 -12.87 -12.48 5.77
CA ASP A 78 -13.70 -12.32 6.97
C ASP A 78 -13.10 -13.04 8.20
N GLU A 79 -12.27 -14.08 8.04
CA GLU A 79 -11.59 -14.79 9.15
C GLU A 79 -10.32 -14.10 9.66
N PHE A 80 -9.71 -13.19 8.89
CA PHE A 80 -8.70 -12.29 9.48
C PHE A 80 -9.32 -11.36 10.54
N TYR A 81 -10.62 -11.07 10.43
CA TYR A 81 -11.35 -10.28 11.44
C TYR A 81 -11.76 -11.11 12.67
N ASP A 82 -11.95 -12.43 12.51
CA ASP A 82 -12.41 -13.33 13.58
C ASP A 82 -11.32 -14.25 14.18
N GLY A 83 -10.18 -14.42 13.51
CA GLY A 83 -9.29 -15.57 13.71
C GLY A 83 -7.87 -15.31 14.21
N THR A 84 -7.44 -14.06 14.42
CA THR A 84 -6.12 -13.77 15.03
C THR A 84 -6.25 -13.15 16.43
N PRO A 85 -6.59 -13.96 17.47
CA PRO A 85 -6.39 -13.56 18.85
C PRO A 85 -4.87 -13.55 19.08
N SER A 86 -4.17 -12.43 19.29
CA SER A 86 -4.04 -11.93 20.67
C SER A 86 -3.12 -10.70 20.86
N SER A 87 -2.53 -10.07 19.83
CA SER A 87 -1.57 -8.97 20.09
C SER A 87 -1.98 -7.61 19.54
N ILE A 88 -2.10 -7.40 18.22
CA ILE A 88 -2.24 -6.04 17.67
C ILE A 88 -3.68 -5.55 17.66
N GLN A 89 -4.63 -6.37 17.18
CA GLN A 89 -6.04 -6.04 17.20
C GLN A 89 -6.55 -5.93 18.64
N ALA A 90 -6.11 -6.83 19.53
CA ALA A 90 -6.42 -6.78 20.95
C ALA A 90 -5.82 -5.55 21.63
N GLN A 91 -4.60 -5.14 21.30
CA GLN A 91 -4.01 -3.89 21.81
C GLN A 91 -4.72 -2.63 21.26
N LEU A 92 -5.13 -2.64 19.99
CA LEU A 92 -5.96 -1.57 19.41
C LEU A 92 -7.33 -1.51 20.10
N LEU A 93 -8.02 -2.65 20.22
CA LEU A 93 -9.30 -2.78 20.90
C LEU A 93 -9.21 -2.47 22.41
N GLN A 94 -8.15 -2.84 23.11
CA GLN A 94 -7.95 -2.49 24.53
C GLN A 94 -7.67 -1.00 24.70
N ARG A 95 -6.78 -0.42 23.90
CA ARG A 95 -6.48 1.03 23.96
C ARG A 95 -7.69 1.91 23.62
N PHE A 96 -8.58 1.44 22.76
CA PHE A 96 -9.81 2.16 22.42
C PHE A 96 -11.05 1.69 23.20
N GLY A 97 -10.95 0.57 23.93
CA GLY A 97 -12.01 -0.04 24.73
C GLY A 97 -12.12 0.51 26.16
N ASP A 98 -11.01 0.99 26.73
CA ASP A 98 -10.94 1.46 28.12
C ASP A 98 -11.39 2.93 28.34
N GLY A 99 -11.92 3.61 27.30
CA GLY A 99 -12.35 5.00 27.37
C GLY A 99 -13.83 5.20 27.72
N GLU A 100 -14.20 6.29 28.39
CA GLU A 100 -15.59 6.71 28.61
C GLU A 100 -16.28 7.02 27.26
N GLY A 101 -17.45 6.42 26.99
CA GLY A 101 -18.20 6.61 25.73
C GLY A 101 -19.27 5.54 25.47
N ALA A 102 -20.21 5.82 24.57
CA ALA A 102 -21.21 4.84 24.14
C ALA A 102 -20.56 3.72 23.29
N VAL A 103 -21.13 2.51 23.32
CA VAL A 103 -20.59 1.32 22.63
C VAL A 103 -20.36 1.57 21.13
N GLU A 104 -21.29 2.27 20.48
CA GLU A 104 -21.22 2.59 19.05
C GLU A 104 -20.08 3.57 18.72
N GLU A 105 -19.85 4.56 19.57
CA GLU A 105 -18.77 5.55 19.38
C GLU A 105 -17.39 4.89 19.51
N ARG A 106 -17.24 3.95 20.46
CA ARG A 106 -16.02 3.14 20.60
C ARG A 106 -15.79 2.26 19.38
N ALA A 107 -16.82 1.59 18.89
CA ALA A 107 -16.72 0.74 17.69
C ALA A 107 -16.31 1.57 16.46
N ALA A 108 -16.89 2.75 16.26
CA ALA A 108 -16.52 3.67 15.18
C ALA A 108 -15.07 4.15 15.28
N LYS A 109 -14.60 4.48 16.49
CA LYS A 109 -13.21 4.88 16.73
C LYS A 109 -12.23 3.74 16.46
N ALA A 110 -12.56 2.52 16.90
CA ALA A 110 -11.75 1.33 16.66
C ALA A 110 -11.67 1.00 15.16
N ALA A 111 -12.79 1.07 14.44
CA ALA A 111 -12.82 0.88 12.98
C ALA A 111 -11.98 1.93 12.24
N ARG A 112 -12.05 3.21 12.67
CA ARG A 112 -11.19 4.28 12.13
C ARG A 112 -9.71 4.01 12.41
N ALA A 113 -9.36 3.55 13.60
CA ALA A 113 -7.98 3.20 13.93
C ALA A 113 -7.46 2.02 13.11
N GLN A 114 -8.29 0.99 12.90
CA GLN A 114 -7.96 -0.15 12.06
C GLN A 114 -7.75 0.27 10.60
N ALA A 115 -8.62 1.14 10.07
CA ALA A 115 -8.46 1.68 8.72
C ALA A 115 -7.16 2.47 8.57
N GLN A 116 -6.80 3.33 9.54
CA GLN A 116 -5.51 4.02 9.53
C GLN A 116 -4.36 3.01 9.56
N PHE A 117 -4.46 1.96 10.37
CA PHE A 117 -3.41 0.96 10.50
C PHE A 117 -3.13 0.19 9.21
N VAL A 118 -4.17 -0.18 8.46
CA VAL A 118 -4.02 -0.80 7.12
C VAL A 118 -3.24 0.12 6.18
N LEU A 119 -3.55 1.42 6.20
CA LEU A 119 -2.86 2.41 5.36
C LEU A 119 -1.41 2.64 5.84
N LEU A 120 -1.16 2.63 7.14
CA LEU A 120 0.19 2.68 7.71
C LEU A 120 1.05 1.49 7.29
N LEU A 121 0.47 0.28 7.24
CA LEU A 121 1.16 -0.91 6.74
C LEU A 121 1.52 -0.79 5.27
N GLY A 122 0.59 -0.30 4.43
CA GLY A 122 0.86 -0.03 3.02
C GLY A 122 2.00 0.99 2.85
N TRP A 123 1.97 2.08 3.64
CA TRP A 123 3.00 3.11 3.60
C TRP A 123 4.36 2.58 4.03
N PHE A 124 4.40 1.80 5.10
CA PHE A 124 5.64 1.18 5.58
C PHE A 124 6.21 0.18 4.57
N PHE A 125 5.34 -0.57 3.90
CA PHE A 125 5.76 -1.49 2.84
C PHE A 125 6.41 -0.75 1.67
N GLU A 126 5.84 0.39 1.25
CA GLU A 126 6.44 1.26 0.25
C GLU A 126 7.83 1.77 0.65
N GLU A 127 8.00 2.22 1.90
CA GLU A 127 9.33 2.64 2.40
C GLU A 127 10.35 1.50 2.31
N LYS A 128 9.94 0.27 2.63
CA LYS A 128 10.81 -0.90 2.51
C LYS A 128 11.14 -1.25 1.07
N MET A 129 10.21 -1.07 0.14
CA MET A 129 10.50 -1.19 -1.29
C MET A 129 11.53 -0.15 -1.74
N ILE A 130 11.36 1.10 -1.33
CA ILE A 130 12.28 2.20 -1.66
C ILE A 130 13.67 1.93 -1.08
N GLU A 131 13.75 1.50 0.19
CA GLU A 131 15.00 1.13 0.86
C GLU A 131 15.72 -0.01 0.14
N LEU A 132 14.99 -1.06 -0.24
CA LEU A 132 15.53 -2.22 -0.95
C LEU A 132 16.10 -1.82 -2.32
N GLN A 133 15.35 -1.02 -3.09
CA GLN A 133 15.82 -0.49 -4.38
C GLN A 133 17.10 0.35 -4.21
N GLY A 134 17.17 1.16 -3.14
CA GLY A 134 18.37 1.94 -2.81
C GLY A 134 19.58 1.07 -2.48
N LEU A 135 19.40 -0.02 -1.72
CA LEU A 135 20.45 -0.98 -1.39
C LEU A 135 20.95 -1.73 -2.62
N GLU A 136 20.04 -2.23 -3.46
CA GLU A 136 20.41 -2.90 -4.72
C GLU A 136 21.23 -1.98 -5.63
N GLN A 137 20.84 -0.71 -5.73
CA GLN A 137 21.57 0.28 -6.50
C GLN A 137 22.97 0.54 -5.93
N GLY A 138 23.08 0.70 -4.60
CA GLY A 138 24.38 0.89 -3.93
C GLY A 138 25.32 -0.30 -4.10
N VAL A 139 24.79 -1.52 -4.10
CA VAL A 139 25.55 -2.73 -4.41
C VAL A 139 26.05 -2.69 -5.86
N ARG A 140 25.17 -2.43 -6.85
CA ARG A 140 25.55 -2.31 -8.27
C ARG A 140 26.62 -1.24 -8.51
N ASP A 141 26.51 -0.09 -7.85
CA ASP A 141 27.48 1.00 -8.00
C ASP A 141 28.83 0.67 -7.37
N SER A 142 28.83 -0.03 -6.24
CA SER A 142 30.06 -0.54 -5.60
C SER A 142 30.78 -1.54 -6.50
N TRP A 143 30.04 -2.46 -7.14
CA TRP A 143 30.60 -3.39 -8.12
C TRP A 143 31.18 -2.69 -9.34
N ARG A 144 30.45 -1.73 -9.92
CA ARG A 144 30.94 -0.92 -11.05
C ARG A 144 32.24 -0.17 -10.69
N SER A 145 32.33 0.36 -9.46
CA SER A 145 33.53 1.02 -8.97
C SER A 145 34.70 0.06 -8.77
N MET A 146 34.45 -1.17 -8.31
CA MET A 146 35.48 -2.21 -8.18
C MET A 146 36.02 -2.66 -9.54
N ASP A 147 35.15 -2.90 -10.52
CA ASP A 147 35.55 -3.24 -11.90
C ASP A 147 36.42 -2.15 -12.53
N THR A 148 36.02 -0.89 -12.33
CA THR A 148 36.79 0.28 -12.80
C THR A 148 38.15 0.36 -12.12
N THR A 149 38.24 0.03 -10.82
CA THR A 149 39.49 0.07 -10.05
C THR A 149 40.43 -1.08 -10.40
N LEU A 150 39.87 -2.24 -10.79
CA LEU A 150 40.63 -3.42 -11.19
C LEU A 150 41.17 -3.33 -12.63
N GLY A 151 40.82 -2.29 -13.39
CA GLY A 151 41.35 -2.04 -14.73
C GLY A 151 40.88 -3.06 -15.77
N LEU A 152 39.70 -3.65 -15.57
CA LEU A 152 39.06 -4.50 -16.58
C LEU A 152 38.54 -3.59 -17.70
N ASP A 153 39.22 -3.58 -18.84
CA ASP A 153 38.80 -2.83 -20.03
C ASP A 153 37.49 -3.43 -20.59
N ASP A 154 36.67 -2.56 -21.16
CA ASP A 154 35.31 -2.86 -21.65
C ASP A 154 35.24 -3.96 -22.73
N GLU A 155 36.39 -4.40 -23.27
CA GLU A 155 36.52 -5.43 -24.31
C GLU A 155 36.49 -6.87 -23.78
N ASP A 156 36.76 -7.10 -22.48
CA ASP A 156 36.62 -8.41 -21.81
C ASP A 156 35.26 -8.56 -21.09
N ARG A 157 34.34 -7.62 -21.32
CA ARG A 157 32.98 -7.63 -20.76
C ARG A 157 32.15 -8.76 -21.36
N GLY A 158 32.27 -9.94 -20.76
CA GLY A 158 31.14 -10.86 -20.74
C GLY A 158 30.01 -10.22 -19.96
N GLU A 159 29.09 -9.52 -20.64
CA GLU A 159 27.78 -9.13 -20.10
C GLU A 159 27.08 -10.33 -19.43
N GLU A 160 27.38 -11.55 -19.91
CA GLU A 160 27.00 -12.81 -19.28
C GLU A 160 27.50 -12.98 -17.84
N ARG A 161 28.70 -12.54 -17.44
CA ARG A 161 29.19 -12.76 -16.06
C ARG A 161 28.50 -11.87 -15.04
N MET A 162 28.18 -10.63 -15.39
CA MET A 162 27.43 -9.71 -14.51
C MET A 162 25.99 -10.19 -14.29
N VAL A 163 25.34 -10.70 -15.36
CA VAL A 163 24.00 -11.31 -15.27
C VAL A 163 24.04 -12.64 -14.51
N THR A 164 25.00 -13.50 -14.81
CA THR A 164 25.08 -14.84 -14.20
C THR A 164 25.49 -14.81 -12.73
N LEU A 165 26.32 -13.85 -12.28
CA LEU A 165 26.72 -13.73 -10.86
C LEU A 165 25.69 -12.95 -10.02
N GLY A 166 24.99 -11.97 -10.61
CA GLY A 166 23.81 -11.37 -9.99
C GLY A 166 22.72 -12.42 -9.71
N GLN A 167 22.55 -13.38 -10.62
CA GLN A 167 21.65 -14.53 -10.47
C GLN A 167 22.19 -15.64 -9.54
N ALA A 168 23.51 -15.78 -9.40
CA ALA A 168 24.10 -16.82 -8.55
C ALA A 168 24.14 -16.44 -7.05
N HIS A 169 24.09 -15.15 -6.71
CA HIS A 169 24.11 -14.68 -5.32
C HIS A 169 22.75 -14.21 -4.77
N SER A 170 21.68 -14.24 -5.57
CA SER A 170 20.29 -14.16 -5.09
C SER A 170 19.80 -15.46 -4.41
N HIS A 171 20.73 -16.29 -3.92
CA HIS A 171 20.48 -17.48 -3.08
C HIS A 171 20.49 -17.19 -1.57
N ILE A 172 20.44 -15.91 -1.17
CA ILE A 172 19.82 -15.56 0.11
C ILE A 172 18.31 -15.62 -0.16
N GLY A 173 17.69 -16.76 0.16
CA GLY A 173 16.36 -17.14 -0.30
C GLY A 173 15.37 -15.98 -0.40
N GLY A 174 14.88 -15.70 -1.60
CA GLY A 174 13.92 -14.63 -1.82
C GLY A 174 13.61 -14.49 -3.30
N VAL A 175 12.40 -14.91 -3.67
CA VAL A 175 11.54 -14.42 -4.76
C VAL A 175 12.22 -14.15 -6.13
N PRO A 176 11.81 -14.85 -7.22
CA PRO A 176 12.40 -14.63 -8.55
C PRO A 176 12.29 -13.16 -9.01
N ASP A 177 13.32 -12.71 -9.74
CA ASP A 177 13.39 -11.40 -10.42
C ASP A 177 12.03 -11.05 -11.05
N GLY A 178 11.41 -9.97 -10.58
CA GLY A 178 10.18 -9.43 -11.13
C GLY A 178 8.89 -9.79 -10.39
N GLN A 179 8.90 -10.64 -9.36
CA GLN A 179 7.77 -10.78 -8.46
C GLN A 179 7.85 -9.71 -7.36
N ALA A 180 7.46 -8.47 -7.71
CA ALA A 180 7.13 -7.48 -6.71
C ALA A 180 6.00 -8.07 -5.84
N ILE A 181 6.25 -8.24 -4.54
CA ILE A 181 5.20 -8.65 -3.60
C ILE A 181 4.09 -7.60 -3.72
N PRO A 182 2.88 -7.99 -4.16
CA PRO A 182 1.84 -7.02 -4.47
C PRO A 182 1.38 -6.33 -3.19
N LEU A 183 1.26 -5.00 -3.24
CA LEU A 183 0.61 -4.23 -2.19
C LEU A 183 -0.79 -4.79 -1.92
N PRO A 184 -1.26 -4.84 -0.66
CA PRO A 184 -2.60 -5.30 -0.30
C PRO A 184 -3.66 -4.22 -0.65
N TRP A 185 -3.70 -3.82 -1.92
CA TRP A 185 -4.45 -2.66 -2.42
C TRP A 185 -5.96 -2.81 -2.21
N GLN A 186 -6.50 -4.04 -2.20
CA GLN A 186 -7.91 -4.30 -1.92
C GLN A 186 -8.28 -3.84 -0.50
N ARG A 187 -7.39 -4.05 0.47
CA ARG A 187 -7.60 -3.60 1.85
C ARG A 187 -7.46 -2.09 1.98
N MET A 188 -6.51 -1.52 1.24
CA MET A 188 -6.30 -0.08 1.23
C MET A 188 -7.52 0.66 0.66
N VAL A 189 -8.09 0.18 -0.45
CA VAL A 189 -9.29 0.82 -1.04
C VAL A 189 -10.51 0.73 -0.12
N GLU A 190 -10.66 -0.35 0.67
CA GLU A 190 -11.71 -0.48 1.68
C GLU A 190 -11.54 0.48 2.87
N ALA A 191 -10.28 0.81 3.23
CA ALA A 191 -9.96 1.67 4.36
C ALA A 191 -10.08 3.17 4.04
N LEU A 192 -9.79 3.55 2.79
CA LEU A 192 -9.75 4.94 2.34
C LEU A 192 -11.04 5.76 2.61
N PRO A 193 -12.27 5.25 2.38
CA PRO A 193 -13.50 6.03 2.55
C PRO A 193 -13.68 6.63 3.95
N VAL A 194 -13.03 6.07 4.97
CA VAL A 194 -13.07 6.60 6.34
C VAL A 194 -12.44 8.01 6.43
N PHE A 195 -11.49 8.31 5.55
CA PHE A 195 -10.64 9.48 5.63
C PHE A 195 -10.79 10.46 4.46
N LEU A 196 -11.43 10.02 3.37
CA LEU A 196 -11.54 10.83 2.17
C LEU A 196 -12.74 11.80 2.23
N PRO A 197 -12.55 13.04 1.74
CA PRO A 197 -13.68 13.93 1.47
C PRO A 197 -14.52 13.37 0.31
N GLY A 198 -15.79 13.79 0.22
CA GLY A 198 -16.74 13.25 -0.77
C GLY A 198 -16.41 13.58 -2.23
N ASP A 199 -15.55 14.56 -2.49
CA ASP A 199 -15.10 14.98 -3.82
C ASP A 199 -13.71 14.43 -4.20
N ALA A 200 -13.17 13.50 -3.40
CA ALA A 200 -11.89 12.85 -3.70
C ALA A 200 -12.02 11.91 -4.91
N VAL A 201 -11.07 12.02 -5.84
CA VAL A 201 -10.89 11.11 -6.97
C VAL A 201 -9.57 10.40 -6.76
N LEU A 202 -9.62 9.07 -6.65
CA LEU A 202 -8.45 8.22 -6.58
C LEU A 202 -7.88 8.02 -7.99
N VAL A 203 -6.62 8.34 -8.20
CA VAL A 203 -5.93 8.21 -9.48
C VAL A 203 -5.05 6.98 -9.46
N CYS A 204 -5.37 6.00 -10.30
CA CYS A 204 -4.65 4.74 -10.42
C CYS A 204 -3.93 4.64 -11.76
N ALA A 205 -2.62 4.38 -11.70
CA ALA A 205 -1.75 4.13 -12.85
C ALA A 205 -1.15 2.70 -12.85
N ASP A 206 -1.43 1.92 -11.80
CA ASP A 206 -0.92 0.55 -11.65
C ASP A 206 -1.65 -0.38 -12.62
N GLN A 207 -0.90 -0.94 -13.58
CA GLN A 207 -1.47 -1.78 -14.63
C GLN A 207 -2.04 -3.10 -14.10
N GLY A 208 -1.51 -3.64 -13.00
CA GLY A 208 -2.03 -4.87 -12.39
C GLY A 208 -3.42 -4.65 -11.78
N ILE A 209 -3.59 -3.54 -11.07
CA ILE A 209 -4.88 -3.14 -10.48
C ILE A 209 -5.89 -2.80 -11.57
N ILE A 210 -5.48 -2.00 -12.57
CA ILE A 210 -6.34 -1.64 -13.71
C ILE A 210 -6.81 -2.89 -14.45
N ALA A 211 -5.89 -3.83 -14.74
CA ALA A 211 -6.24 -5.09 -15.39
C ALA A 211 -7.23 -5.92 -14.55
N SER A 212 -7.05 -5.98 -13.23
CA SER A 212 -7.98 -6.67 -12.32
C SER A 212 -9.38 -6.09 -12.42
N TRP A 213 -9.53 -4.76 -12.33
CA TRP A 213 -10.84 -4.11 -12.42
C TRP A 213 -11.52 -4.26 -13.77
N LEU A 214 -10.75 -4.18 -14.86
CA LEU A 214 -11.29 -4.38 -16.20
C LEU A 214 -11.73 -5.84 -16.42
N ALA A 215 -10.97 -6.81 -15.90
CA ALA A 215 -11.33 -8.22 -15.95
C ALA A 215 -12.61 -8.52 -15.16
N ASP A 216 -12.81 -7.84 -14.02
CA ASP A 216 -14.03 -7.92 -13.20
C ASP A 216 -15.22 -7.16 -13.82
N GLY A 217 -15.03 -6.50 -14.97
CA GLY A 217 -16.09 -5.83 -15.71
C GLY A 217 -16.57 -4.53 -15.07
N LEU A 218 -15.71 -3.82 -14.33
CA LEU A 218 -16.08 -2.54 -13.73
C LEU A 218 -16.30 -1.46 -14.83
N PRO A 219 -17.37 -0.65 -14.71
CA PRO A 219 -17.81 0.28 -15.77
C PRO A 219 -17.01 1.59 -15.78
N PHE A 220 -15.74 1.55 -16.19
CA PHE A 220 -14.94 2.76 -16.38
C PHE A 220 -15.33 3.51 -17.66
N GLU A 221 -15.79 4.75 -17.54
CA GLU A 221 -16.20 5.61 -18.66
C GLU A 221 -15.21 6.76 -18.86
N LEU A 222 -15.26 7.49 -19.98
CA LEU A 222 -14.38 8.64 -20.20
C LEU A 222 -14.57 9.67 -19.07
N ALA A 223 -13.47 10.08 -18.43
CA ALA A 223 -13.53 11.01 -17.31
C ALA A 223 -13.96 12.42 -17.77
N ASP A 224 -14.66 13.14 -16.89
CA ASP A 224 -15.01 14.55 -17.12
C ASP A 224 -13.73 15.40 -17.24
N PRO A 225 -13.55 16.17 -18.33
CA PRO A 225 -12.42 17.11 -18.47
C PRO A 225 -12.26 18.09 -17.30
N GLY A 226 -13.35 18.40 -16.59
CA GLY A 226 -13.35 19.26 -15.41
C GLY A 226 -12.60 18.70 -14.19
N LEU A 227 -12.24 17.41 -14.18
CA LEU A 227 -11.53 16.75 -13.08
C LEU A 227 -10.02 17.02 -13.07
N GLY A 228 -9.45 17.64 -14.11
CA GLY A 228 -8.01 17.90 -14.21
C GLY A 228 -7.16 16.65 -14.45
N LEU A 229 -7.78 15.58 -14.97
CA LEU A 229 -7.12 14.32 -15.31
C LEU A 229 -6.46 14.39 -16.71
N PRO A 230 -5.44 13.55 -16.99
CA PRO A 230 -4.86 13.42 -18.32
C PRO A 230 -5.88 13.06 -19.40
N HIS A 231 -5.59 13.43 -20.66
CA HIS A 231 -6.45 13.10 -21.78
C HIS A 231 -6.58 11.57 -21.94
N GLY A 232 -7.82 11.08 -22.12
CA GLY A 232 -8.10 9.66 -22.24
C GLY A 232 -8.25 8.92 -20.91
N ALA A 233 -8.11 9.60 -19.76
CA ALA A 233 -8.42 9.03 -18.45
C ALA A 233 -9.87 8.52 -18.40
N ARG A 234 -10.09 7.39 -17.73
CA ARG A 234 -11.43 6.84 -17.52
C ARG A 234 -11.75 6.80 -16.04
N ALA A 235 -12.99 7.08 -15.65
CA ALA A 235 -13.42 7.09 -14.26
C ALA A 235 -14.64 6.20 -14.03
N ALA A 236 -14.75 5.68 -12.81
CA ALA A 236 -15.92 4.98 -12.30
C ALA A 236 -16.18 5.43 -10.85
N THR A 237 -17.45 5.53 -10.48
CA THR A 237 -17.86 5.75 -9.09
C THR A 237 -18.59 4.52 -8.59
N LEU A 238 -18.00 3.83 -7.62
CA LEU A 238 -18.48 2.54 -7.12
C LEU A 238 -18.22 2.43 -5.61
N PRO A 239 -18.98 1.59 -4.88
CA PRO A 239 -18.67 1.28 -3.49
C PRO A 239 -17.25 0.73 -3.34
N ALA A 240 -16.55 1.13 -2.30
CA ALA A 240 -15.17 0.71 -2.06
C ALA A 240 -15.02 -0.83 -1.95
N TRP A 241 -15.99 -1.54 -1.38
CA TRP A 241 -15.97 -3.01 -1.34
C TRP A 241 -15.99 -3.63 -2.75
N ARG A 242 -16.64 -2.98 -3.72
CA ARG A 242 -16.70 -3.45 -5.10
C ARG A 242 -15.40 -3.17 -5.83
N LEU A 243 -14.79 -2.01 -5.58
CA LEU A 243 -13.43 -1.70 -6.03
C LEU A 243 -12.42 -2.67 -5.41
N ALA A 244 -12.65 -3.18 -4.20
CA ALA A 244 -11.82 -4.21 -3.58
C ALA A 244 -12.01 -5.62 -4.18
N GLY A 245 -12.87 -5.79 -5.19
CA GLY A 245 -13.16 -7.07 -5.83
C GLY A 245 -14.14 -7.96 -5.06
N ARG A 246 -14.81 -7.44 -4.01
CA ARG A 246 -15.82 -8.22 -3.29
C ARG A 246 -17.13 -8.30 -4.06
N ARG A 247 -17.85 -9.41 -3.85
CA ARG A 247 -19.21 -9.61 -4.40
C ARG A 247 -20.31 -9.01 -3.52
N LYS A 248 -20.05 -8.76 -2.24
CA LYS A 248 -21.00 -8.22 -1.27
C LYS A 248 -20.28 -7.35 -0.25
N ALA A 249 -20.97 -6.33 0.25
CA ALA A 249 -20.55 -5.53 1.39
C ALA A 249 -20.35 -6.41 2.64
N SER A 250 -19.30 -6.12 3.41
CA SER A 250 -19.04 -6.75 4.70
C SER A 250 -19.63 -5.91 5.84
N GLU A 251 -20.35 -6.54 6.75
CA GLU A 251 -20.92 -5.87 7.93
C GLU A 251 -19.82 -5.37 8.89
N ALA A 252 -18.63 -6.00 8.86
CA ALA A 252 -17.47 -5.60 9.66
C ALA A 252 -16.81 -4.30 9.17
N MET A 253 -17.08 -3.87 7.93
CA MET A 253 -16.51 -2.67 7.31
C MET A 253 -17.59 -1.79 6.69
N PRO A 254 -18.43 -1.13 7.49
CA PRO A 254 -19.52 -0.29 6.98
C PRO A 254 -19.03 0.87 6.12
N ALA A 255 -17.82 1.38 6.38
CA ALA A 255 -17.22 2.44 5.57
C ALA A 255 -16.95 2.03 4.12
N ALA A 256 -16.76 0.73 3.85
CA ALA A 256 -16.50 0.23 2.50
C ALA A 256 -17.74 0.31 1.59
N ASP A 257 -18.93 0.54 2.15
CA ASP A 257 -20.17 0.76 1.39
C ASP A 257 -20.28 2.18 0.79
N ARG A 258 -19.39 3.10 1.20
CA ARG A 258 -19.32 4.43 0.59
C ARG A 258 -18.76 4.34 -0.82
N ASP A 259 -19.40 5.09 -1.72
CA ASP A 259 -18.91 5.28 -3.08
C ASP A 259 -17.60 6.06 -3.09
N LEU A 260 -16.66 5.57 -3.90
CA LEU A 260 -15.42 6.25 -4.25
C LEU A 260 -15.37 6.48 -5.76
N CYS A 261 -14.94 7.67 -6.15
CA CYS A 261 -14.58 7.93 -7.54
C CYS A 261 -13.14 7.50 -7.77
N VAL A 262 -12.92 6.62 -8.74
CA VAL A 262 -11.59 6.16 -9.17
C VAL A 262 -11.40 6.51 -10.64
N ALA A 263 -10.28 7.13 -10.97
CA ALA A 263 -9.81 7.39 -12.31
C ALA A 263 -8.61 6.50 -12.63
N ILE A 264 -8.67 5.79 -13.76
CA ILE A 264 -7.54 5.04 -14.32
C ILE A 264 -6.85 5.88 -15.39
N ILE A 265 -5.52 5.89 -15.37
CA ILE A 265 -4.67 6.57 -16.34
C ILE A 265 -3.66 5.60 -16.94
N SER A 266 -3.26 5.87 -18.18
CA SER A 266 -2.34 5.07 -19.00
C SER A 266 -1.01 5.77 -19.20
#